data_AF-A0A255FW12-F1
#
_entry.id   AF-A0A255FW12-F1
#
_cell.length_a   1.000
_cell.length_b   1.000
_cell.length_c   1.000
_cell.angle_alpha   90.00
_cell.angle_beta   90.00
_cell.angle_gamma   90.00
#
_symmetry.space_group_name_H-M   'P 1'
#
loop_
_entity.id
_entity.type
_entity.pdbx_description
1 polymer ?
#
loop_
_entity_poly.entity_id
_entity_poly.type
_entity_poly.pdbx_seq_one_letter_code
_entity_poly.pdbx_strand_id
1 'polypeptide(L)'
;MNDQTTQNQTEPTPASIEIPENGSTATNSEAVGDQGSPDQAEKDGPNAEAAKYRRRLREAETERDQLKDQVAALQRSAIEAVAVEMKLKPEALWAAGVDLAELVCDDGTIDRAKTTVAIETAGDKLGVWEARKKVTVPREGASPNPPRLDPFTAAFRSQQ
;
A
#
# COMPACT_ATOMS: atom_id res chain seq x y z
N MET A 1 23.15 34.37 -56.91
CA MET A 1 22.15 33.74 -56.02
C MET A 1 22.43 32.24 -56.01
N ASN A 2 22.97 31.57 -54.99
CA ASN A 2 23.11 31.89 -53.57
C ASN A 2 24.39 31.27 -53.00
N ASP A 3 25.05 32.05 -52.15
CA ASP A 3 25.90 31.60 -51.05
C ASP A 3 25.08 30.81 -50.00
N GLN A 4 25.70 29.79 -49.39
CA GLN A 4 25.70 29.44 -47.96
C GLN A 4 26.20 27.98 -47.80
N THR A 5 27.44 27.77 -47.36
CA THR A 5 27.87 27.63 -45.95
C THR A 5 27.64 26.23 -45.37
N THR A 6 28.73 25.47 -45.35
CA THR A 6 29.11 24.37 -44.42
C THR A 6 28.41 24.42 -43.06
N GLN A 7 27.94 23.27 -42.54
CA GLN A 7 28.29 22.77 -41.19
C GLN A 7 28.16 21.24 -41.10
N ASN A 8 29.12 20.70 -40.37
CA ASN A 8 29.58 19.33 -40.26
C ASN A 8 29.26 18.85 -38.83
N GLN A 9 28.99 17.55 -38.67
CA GLN A 9 29.04 16.75 -37.42
C GLN A 9 28.12 17.13 -36.24
N THR A 10 27.39 16.13 -35.71
CA THR A 10 27.81 15.37 -34.50
C THR A 10 26.70 14.40 -34.11
N GLU A 11 27.01 13.11 -34.19
CA GLU A 11 26.26 12.01 -33.58
C GLU A 11 26.34 12.13 -32.05
N PRO A 12 25.23 12.01 -31.29
CA PRO A 12 25.33 11.88 -29.85
C PRO A 12 25.74 10.45 -29.50
N THR A 13 27.05 10.28 -29.28
CA THR A 13 27.67 9.19 -28.51
C THR A 13 26.95 8.99 -27.16
N PRO A 14 26.71 7.74 -26.70
CA PRO A 14 26.15 7.49 -25.38
C PRO A 14 27.12 7.96 -24.29
N ALA A 15 26.65 8.83 -23.41
CA ALA A 15 27.41 9.32 -22.26
C ALA A 15 27.76 8.15 -21.33
N SER A 16 29.06 7.88 -21.24
CA SER A 16 29.69 7.04 -20.22
C SER A 16 29.47 7.69 -18.85
N ILE A 17 28.83 6.96 -17.95
CA ILE A 17 28.57 7.37 -16.56
C ILE A 17 29.90 7.25 -15.79
N GLU A 18 30.45 8.40 -15.39
CA GLU A 18 31.58 8.48 -14.46
C GLU A 18 31.08 8.30 -13.02
N ILE A 19 31.61 7.29 -12.34
CA ILE A 19 31.44 7.05 -10.91
C ILE A 19 32.58 7.80 -10.20
N PRO A 20 32.34 8.80 -9.33
CA PRO A 20 33.40 9.32 -8.49
C PRO A 20 33.64 8.38 -7.31
N GLU A 21 34.83 7.76 -7.32
CA GLU A 21 35.41 7.02 -6.21
C GLU A 21 36.07 8.00 -5.21
N ASN A 22 35.89 7.67 -3.92
CA ASN A 22 36.83 7.89 -2.83
C ASN A 22 36.66 9.12 -1.91
N GLY A 23 36.53 8.84 -0.60
CA GLY A 23 36.78 9.82 0.46
C GLY A 23 36.06 9.60 1.79
N SER A 24 36.28 8.50 2.52
CA SER A 24 36.20 8.54 4.00
C SER A 24 36.90 7.37 4.68
N THR A 25 38.12 7.62 5.15
CA THR A 25 38.83 6.83 6.14
C THR A 25 38.40 7.25 7.54
N ALA A 26 37.89 6.31 8.35
CA ALA A 26 37.84 6.45 9.81
C ALA A 26 37.89 5.08 10.50
N THR A 27 39.11 4.74 10.92
CA THR A 27 39.50 4.21 12.24
C THR A 27 38.82 2.95 12.82
N ASN A 28 39.62 1.88 12.78
CA ASN A 28 39.78 0.78 13.73
C ASN A 28 39.01 0.86 15.08
N SER A 29 38.26 -0.19 15.41
CA SER A 29 37.96 -0.57 16.79
C SER A 29 38.00 -2.09 16.92
N GLU A 30 38.97 -2.57 17.70
CA GLU A 30 39.27 -3.97 17.97
C GLU A 30 38.19 -4.68 18.81
N ALA A 31 37.86 -5.90 18.36
CA ALA A 31 37.60 -7.16 19.07
C ALA A 31 36.83 -7.18 20.41
N VAL A 32 35.82 -8.08 20.49
CA VAL A 32 35.81 -9.29 21.37
C VAL A 32 34.48 -10.06 21.25
N GLY A 33 34.56 -11.40 21.17
CA GLY A 33 33.50 -12.38 21.51
C GLY A 33 33.03 -13.23 20.34
N ASP A 34 33.75 -14.26 19.89
CA ASP A 34 33.69 -15.65 20.38
C ASP A 34 32.27 -16.15 20.76
N GLN A 35 31.62 -16.82 19.80
CA GLN A 35 30.79 -18.01 20.02
C GLN A 35 30.95 -18.89 18.78
N GLY A 36 31.71 -19.97 18.92
CA GLY A 36 31.95 -20.96 17.88
C GLY A 36 30.70 -21.71 17.45
N SER A 37 30.56 -21.94 16.15
CA SER A 37 29.85 -23.12 15.64
C SER A 37 30.90 -24.17 15.29
N PRO A 38 30.93 -25.33 15.97
CA PRO A 38 31.73 -26.45 15.52
C PRO A 38 31.01 -27.14 14.36
N ASP A 39 31.79 -27.73 13.45
CA ASP A 39 31.38 -28.63 12.37
C ASP A 39 30.80 -27.91 11.12
N GLN A 40 31.40 -27.96 9.92
CA GLN A 40 32.21 -29.00 9.30
C GLN A 40 33.24 -28.37 8.36
N ALA A 41 34.46 -28.89 8.40
CA ALA A 41 35.38 -28.79 7.29
C ALA A 41 34.65 -29.20 6.00
N GLU A 42 34.66 -28.30 5.00
CA GLU A 42 34.19 -28.58 3.64
C GLU A 42 34.89 -29.83 3.12
N LYS A 43 34.21 -30.96 3.20
CA LYS A 43 34.50 -32.10 2.32
C LYS A 43 33.92 -31.72 0.97
N ASP A 44 34.71 -31.00 0.18
CA ASP A 44 34.46 -30.73 -1.23
C ASP A 44 34.38 -32.06 -1.97
N GLY A 45 33.17 -32.60 -1.99
CA GLY A 45 32.79 -33.77 -2.75
C GLY A 45 31.48 -33.49 -3.48
N PRO A 46 31.20 -34.18 -4.59
CA PRO A 46 30.04 -33.93 -5.44
C PRO A 46 28.68 -33.95 -4.69
N ASN A 47 28.60 -34.66 -3.55
CA ASN A 47 27.41 -34.66 -2.70
C ASN A 47 27.18 -33.35 -1.93
N ALA A 48 28.25 -32.63 -1.56
CA ALA A 48 28.16 -31.34 -0.88
C ALA A 48 27.64 -30.24 -1.82
N GLU A 49 28.09 -30.24 -3.08
CA GLU A 49 27.58 -29.34 -4.12
C GLU A 49 26.10 -29.59 -4.39
N ALA A 50 25.70 -30.86 -4.56
CA ALA A 50 24.29 -31.22 -4.75
C ALA A 50 23.41 -30.79 -3.57
N ALA A 51 23.92 -30.84 -2.34
CA ALA A 51 23.21 -30.33 -1.15
C ALA A 51 23.08 -28.79 -1.18
N LYS A 52 24.16 -28.08 -1.54
CA LYS A 52 24.16 -26.61 -1.72
C LYS A 52 23.09 -26.18 -2.74
N TYR A 53 23.00 -26.85 -3.89
CA TYR A 53 21.99 -26.53 -4.92
C TYR A 53 20.54 -26.80 -4.48
N ARG A 54 20.27 -27.89 -3.77
CA ARG A 54 18.92 -28.15 -3.24
C ARG A 54 18.50 -27.09 -2.23
N ARG A 55 19.44 -26.58 -1.42
CA ARG A 55 19.15 -25.50 -0.47
C ARG A 55 18.79 -24.21 -1.21
N ARG A 56 19.63 -23.81 -2.17
CA ARG A 56 19.40 -22.63 -3.02
C ARG A 56 18.08 -22.69 -3.77
N LEU A 57 17.68 -23.87 -4.27
CA LEU A 57 16.40 -24.04 -4.95
C LEU A 57 15.22 -23.76 -4.02
N ARG A 58 15.23 -24.31 -2.79
CA ARG A 58 14.15 -24.06 -1.83
C ARG A 58 14.14 -22.63 -1.32
N GLU A 59 15.31 -22.03 -1.11
CA GLU A 59 15.46 -20.61 -0.77
C GLU A 59 14.78 -19.75 -1.87
N ALA A 60 15.11 -19.99 -3.14
CA ALA A 60 14.51 -19.27 -4.26
C ALA A 60 12.99 -19.51 -4.42
N GLU A 61 12.50 -20.74 -4.21
CA GLU A 61 11.06 -21.04 -4.21
C GLU A 61 10.33 -20.28 -3.10
N THR A 62 10.94 -20.24 -1.90
CA THR A 62 10.41 -19.50 -0.75
C THR A 62 10.37 -18.00 -1.03
N GLU A 63 11.45 -17.43 -1.57
CA GLU A 63 11.51 -16.02 -1.96
C GLU A 63 10.47 -15.67 -3.02
N ARG A 64 10.28 -16.54 -4.03
CA ARG A 64 9.25 -16.35 -5.06
C ARG A 64 7.86 -16.31 -4.43
N ASP A 65 7.55 -17.22 -3.52
CA ASP A 65 6.23 -17.30 -2.91
C ASP A 65 6.00 -16.10 -1.98
N GLN A 66 7.01 -15.66 -1.23
CA GLN A 66 6.95 -14.42 -0.46
C GLN A 66 6.70 -13.19 -1.33
N LEU A 67 7.37 -13.08 -2.48
CA LEU A 67 7.15 -11.98 -3.43
C LEU A 67 5.75 -12.02 -4.03
N LYS A 68 5.23 -13.20 -4.35
CA LYS A 68 3.85 -13.36 -4.84
C LYS A 68 2.83 -12.89 -3.80
N ASP A 69 3.01 -13.26 -2.54
CA ASP A 69 2.13 -12.82 -1.44
C ASP A 69 2.19 -11.30 -1.26
N GLN A 70 3.38 -10.70 -1.34
CA GLN A 70 3.55 -9.24 -1.28
C GLN A 70 2.86 -8.53 -2.45
N VAL A 71 3.02 -9.04 -3.67
CA VAL A 71 2.36 -8.48 -4.86
C VAL A 71 0.84 -8.58 -4.73
N ALA A 72 0.31 -9.72 -4.28
CA ALA A 72 -1.13 -9.89 -4.06
C ALA A 72 -1.67 -8.90 -3.02
N ALA A 73 -0.92 -8.66 -1.92
CA ALA A 73 -1.29 -7.68 -0.92
C ALA A 73 -1.27 -6.24 -1.48
N LEU A 74 -0.27 -5.88 -2.28
CA LEU A 74 -0.17 -4.57 -2.93
C LEU A 74 -1.32 -4.36 -3.92
N GLN A 75 -1.59 -5.32 -4.80
CA GLN A 75 -2.70 -5.28 -5.74
C GLN A 75 -4.04 -5.10 -5.02
N ARG A 76 -4.25 -5.88 -3.96
CA ARG A 76 -5.43 -5.75 -3.09
C ARG A 76 -5.57 -4.35 -2.54
N SER A 77 -4.53 -3.81 -1.90
CA SER A 77 -4.56 -2.45 -1.33
C SER A 77 -4.83 -1.35 -2.37
N ALA A 78 -4.31 -1.50 -3.59
CA ALA A 78 -4.54 -0.55 -4.65
C ALA A 78 -5.98 -0.61 -5.19
N ILE A 79 -6.59 -1.80 -5.28
CA ILE A 79 -8.03 -1.94 -5.60
C ILE A 79 -8.88 -1.32 -4.48
N GLU A 80 -8.52 -1.55 -3.22
CA GLU A 80 -9.22 -0.97 -2.07
C GLU A 80 -9.14 0.57 -2.08
N ALA A 81 -8.02 1.15 -2.51
CA ALA A 81 -7.89 2.59 -2.69
C ALA A 81 -8.88 3.14 -3.74
N VAL A 82 -9.10 2.43 -4.85
CA VAL A 82 -10.10 2.79 -5.87
C VAL A 82 -11.53 2.68 -5.29
N ALA A 83 -11.81 1.65 -4.49
CA ALA A 83 -13.11 1.51 -3.81
C ALA A 83 -13.40 2.71 -2.89
N VAL A 84 -12.41 3.17 -2.12
CA VAL A 84 -12.53 4.36 -1.26
C VAL A 84 -12.75 5.63 -2.08
N GLU A 85 -12.07 5.77 -3.23
CA GLU A 85 -12.29 6.88 -4.16
C GLU A 85 -13.75 6.93 -4.62
N MET A 86 -14.33 5.77 -4.91
CA MET A 86 -15.74 5.59 -5.30
C MET A 86 -16.74 5.60 -4.13
N LYS A 87 -16.30 5.91 -2.91
CA LYS A 87 -17.17 5.95 -1.71
C LYS A 87 -17.83 4.60 -1.39
N LEU A 88 -17.16 3.51 -1.73
CA LEU A 88 -17.51 2.18 -1.28
C LEU A 88 -16.56 1.77 -0.14
N LYS A 89 -17.08 1.09 0.87
CA LYS A 89 -16.23 0.45 1.88
C LYS A 89 -15.45 -0.70 1.23
N PRO A 90 -14.11 -0.76 1.36
CA PRO A 90 -13.30 -1.83 0.76
C PRO A 90 -13.75 -3.24 1.13
N GLU A 91 -14.16 -3.46 2.38
CA GLU A 91 -14.66 -4.75 2.85
C GLU A 91 -15.91 -5.22 2.09
N ALA A 92 -16.73 -4.29 1.60
CA ALA A 92 -17.94 -4.62 0.85
C ALA A 92 -17.63 -5.26 -0.51
N LEU A 93 -16.53 -4.83 -1.17
CA LEU A 93 -16.11 -5.41 -2.44
C LEU A 93 -15.80 -6.91 -2.28
N TRP A 94 -15.04 -7.25 -1.25
CA TRP A 94 -14.68 -8.64 -0.95
C TRP A 94 -15.87 -9.46 -0.44
N ALA A 95 -16.74 -8.85 0.37
CA ALA A 95 -17.96 -9.48 0.84
C ALA A 95 -18.97 -9.78 -0.29
N ALA A 96 -18.92 -9.02 -1.40
CA ALA A 96 -19.74 -9.29 -2.57
C ALA A 96 -19.34 -10.56 -3.33
N GLY A 97 -18.16 -11.12 -3.03
CA GLY A 97 -17.60 -12.34 -3.61
C GLY A 97 -16.71 -12.13 -4.83
N VAL A 98 -16.15 -10.93 -5.01
CA VAL A 98 -15.25 -10.61 -6.12
C VAL A 98 -13.87 -11.21 -5.87
N ASP A 99 -13.33 -11.91 -6.87
CA ASP A 99 -11.97 -12.47 -6.81
C ASP A 99 -10.93 -11.48 -7.33
N LEU A 100 -9.75 -11.46 -6.70
CA LEU A 100 -8.64 -10.59 -7.06
C LEU A 100 -8.16 -10.87 -8.49
N ALA A 101 -8.13 -12.15 -8.90
CA ALA A 101 -7.65 -12.57 -10.21
C ALA A 101 -8.49 -12.03 -11.38
N GLU A 102 -9.78 -11.74 -11.17
CA GLU A 102 -10.66 -11.19 -12.21
C GLU A 102 -10.41 -9.69 -12.48
N LEU A 103 -9.79 -9.01 -11.51
CA LEU A 103 -9.52 -7.57 -11.52
C LEU A 103 -8.09 -7.22 -11.96
N VAL A 104 -7.24 -8.22 -12.15
CA VAL A 104 -5.84 -8.08 -12.53
C VAL A 104 -5.65 -8.55 -13.97
N CYS A 105 -4.89 -7.78 -14.75
CA CYS A 105 -4.49 -8.11 -16.11
C CYS A 105 -3.40 -9.18 -16.13
N ASP A 106 -3.15 -9.79 -17.29
CA ASP A 106 -2.12 -10.82 -17.45
C ASP A 106 -0.69 -10.31 -17.15
N ASP A 107 -0.48 -8.99 -17.22
CA ASP A 107 0.79 -8.32 -16.88
C ASP A 107 0.96 -8.06 -15.37
N GLY A 108 -0.03 -8.44 -14.55
CA GLY A 108 -0.05 -8.20 -13.11
C GLY A 108 -0.45 -6.78 -12.70
N THR A 109 -0.86 -5.94 -13.64
CA THR A 109 -1.43 -4.61 -13.36
C THR A 109 -2.93 -4.69 -13.08
N ILE A 110 -3.49 -3.68 -12.42
CA ILE A 110 -4.91 -3.65 -12.09
C ILE A 110 -5.71 -3.16 -13.30
N ASP A 111 -6.71 -3.94 -13.71
CA ASP A 111 -7.69 -3.52 -14.71
C ASP A 111 -8.66 -2.53 -14.05
N ARG A 112 -8.39 -1.24 -14.22
CA ARG A 112 -9.19 -0.18 -13.61
C ARG A 112 -10.64 -0.21 -14.09
N ALA A 113 -10.89 -0.57 -15.35
CA ALA A 113 -12.25 -0.59 -15.90
C ALA A 113 -13.09 -1.71 -15.27
N LYS A 114 -12.54 -2.93 -15.18
CA LYS A 114 -13.20 -4.04 -14.49
C LYS A 114 -13.37 -3.76 -13.00
N THR A 115 -12.37 -3.15 -12.37
CA THR A 115 -12.43 -2.77 -10.95
C THR A 115 -13.58 -1.82 -10.68
N THR A 116 -13.77 -0.78 -11.48
CA THR A 116 -14.91 0.15 -11.35
C THR A 116 -16.25 -0.58 -11.47
N VAL A 117 -16.42 -1.43 -12.48
CA VAL A 117 -17.67 -2.19 -12.70
C VAL A 117 -17.96 -3.14 -11.53
N ALA A 118 -16.93 -3.80 -11.00
CA ALA A 118 -17.06 -4.69 -9.85
C ALA A 118 -17.46 -3.92 -8.58
N ILE A 119 -16.90 -2.73 -8.37
CA ILE A 119 -17.25 -1.84 -7.26
C ILE A 119 -18.71 -1.40 -7.36
N GLU A 120 -19.17 -0.96 -8.53
CA GLU A 120 -20.57 -0.58 -8.77
C GLU A 120 -21.51 -1.75 -8.49
N THR A 121 -21.20 -2.91 -9.05
CA THR A 121 -21.99 -4.13 -8.87
C THR A 121 -22.06 -4.55 -7.40
N ALA A 122 -20.93 -4.47 -6.67
CA ALA A 122 -20.86 -4.79 -5.25
C ALA A 122 -21.67 -3.79 -4.40
N GLY A 123 -21.56 -2.50 -4.71
CA GLY A 123 -22.30 -1.43 -4.04
C GLY A 123 -23.81 -1.57 -4.22
N ASP A 124 -24.26 -1.91 -5.43
CA ASP A 124 -25.68 -2.10 -5.75
C ASP A 124 -26.25 -3.39 -5.13
N LYS A 125 -25.49 -4.49 -5.19
CA LYS A 125 -25.89 -5.78 -4.61
C LYS A 125 -26.07 -5.71 -3.09
N LEU A 126 -25.20 -4.97 -2.42
CA LEU A 126 -25.18 -4.88 -0.95
C LEU A 126 -25.92 -3.65 -0.42
N GLY A 127 -26.17 -2.63 -1.25
CA GLY A 127 -26.78 -1.37 -0.85
C GLY A 127 -25.93 -0.56 0.16
N VAL A 128 -24.61 -0.77 0.17
CA VAL A 128 -23.66 -0.26 1.19
C VAL A 128 -22.84 0.94 0.73
N TRP A 129 -23.35 1.70 -0.23
CA TRP A 129 -22.80 3.01 -0.58
C TRP A 129 -22.59 3.84 0.69
N GLU A 130 -21.42 4.46 0.82
CA GLU A 130 -21.10 5.24 2.02
C GLU A 130 -22.20 6.28 2.25
N ALA A 131 -22.90 6.14 3.38
CA ALA A 131 -24.05 6.95 3.68
C ALA A 131 -23.65 8.42 3.59
N ARG A 132 -24.28 9.15 2.67
CA ARG A 132 -24.11 10.60 2.56
C ARG A 132 -24.28 11.18 3.97
N LYS A 133 -23.26 11.92 4.44
CA LYS A 133 -23.30 12.57 5.75
C LYS A 133 -24.64 13.29 5.88
N LYS A 134 -25.48 12.86 6.82
CA LYS A 134 -26.78 13.49 7.04
C LYS A 134 -26.52 14.96 7.35
N VAL A 135 -27.17 15.84 6.58
CA VAL A 135 -27.19 17.27 6.90
C VAL A 135 -28.08 17.41 8.13
N THR A 136 -27.49 17.29 9.31
CA THR A 136 -28.18 17.53 10.57
C THR A 136 -28.11 19.02 10.87
N VAL A 137 -29.26 19.67 11.00
CA VAL A 137 -29.30 21.05 11.53
C VAL A 137 -29.10 20.97 13.05
N PRO A 138 -28.07 21.62 13.64
CA PRO A 138 -27.67 21.42 15.03
C PRO A 138 -28.75 21.67 16.11
N ARG A 139 -29.85 22.33 15.77
CA ARG A 139 -30.95 22.68 16.69
C ARG A 139 -32.31 22.19 16.22
N GLU A 140 -32.36 21.33 15.20
CA GLU A 140 -33.62 20.74 14.77
C GLU A 140 -34.17 19.83 15.88
N GLY A 141 -35.42 20.06 16.30
CA GLY A 141 -36.02 19.40 17.46
C GLY A 141 -35.57 19.92 18.84
N ALA A 142 -34.66 20.90 18.92
CA ALA A 142 -34.28 21.51 20.18
C ALA A 142 -35.32 22.55 20.63
N SER A 143 -36.27 22.14 21.48
CA SER A 143 -37.17 23.09 22.16
C SER A 143 -36.37 23.96 23.13
N PRO A 144 -36.60 25.30 23.18
CA PRO A 144 -35.99 26.14 24.20
C PRO A 144 -36.45 25.64 25.57
N ASN A 145 -35.51 25.19 26.40
CA ASN A 145 -35.80 24.75 27.76
C ASN A 145 -36.26 25.98 28.55
N PRO A 146 -37.52 26.06 29.01
CA PRO A 146 -37.93 27.19 29.84
C PRO A 146 -37.06 27.20 31.12
N PRO A 147 -36.70 28.39 31.65
CA PRO A 147 -35.95 28.46 32.89
C PRO A 147 -36.73 27.71 33.97
N ARG A 148 -36.08 26.75 34.62
CA ARG A 148 -36.66 26.04 35.77
C ARG A 148 -36.78 27.06 36.90
N LEU A 149 -37.99 27.58 37.11
CA LEU A 149 -38.28 28.36 38.30
C LEU A 149 -38.30 27.40 39.48
N ASP A 150 -37.54 27.71 40.53
CA ASP A 150 -37.59 26.94 41.76
C ASP A 150 -39.02 26.98 42.31
N PRO A 151 -39.69 25.83 42.45
CA PRO A 151 -41.10 25.77 42.86
C PRO A 151 -41.29 26.38 44.26
N PHE A 152 -40.24 26.32 45.08
CA PHE A 152 -40.17 26.91 46.40
C PHE A 152 -40.24 28.44 46.34
N THR A 153 -39.41 29.08 45.52
CA THR A 153 -39.39 30.54 45.36
C THR A 153 -40.66 31.07 44.69
N ALA A 154 -41.27 30.28 43.81
CA ALA A 154 -42.53 30.61 43.16
C ALA A 154 -43.73 30.65 44.15
N ALA A 155 -43.74 29.76 45.15
CA ALA A 155 -44.83 29.69 46.14
C ALA A 155 -44.93 30.96 47.00
N PHE A 156 -43.80 31.60 47.33
CA PHE A 156 -43.75 32.78 48.22
C PHE A 156 -43.90 34.12 47.50
N ARG A 157 -43.94 34.15 46.17
CA ARG A 157 -44.10 35.41 45.39
C ARG A 157 -45.56 35.85 45.23
N SER A 158 -46.54 35.01 45.62
CA SER A 158 -47.98 35.25 45.38
C SER A 158 -48.76 35.91 46.53
N GLN A 159 -48.10 36.32 47.62
CA GLN A 159 -48.75 37.03 48.73
C GLN A 159 -48.07 38.38 49.00
N GLN A 160 -48.38 39.39 48.19
CA GLN A 160 -48.35 40.80 48.60
C GLN A 160 -49.51 41.54 47.93
#